data_AF-A0A1J3K1T1-F1
#
_entry.id   AF-A0A1J3K1T1-F1
#
_cell.length_a   1.000
_cell.length_b   1.000
_cell.length_c   1.000
_cell.angle_alpha   90.00
_cell.angle_beta   90.00
_cell.angle_gamma   90.00
#
_symmetry.space_group_name_H-M   'P 1'
#
loop_
_entity.id
_entity.type
_entity.pdbx_description
1 polymer ?
#
loop_
_entity_poly.entity_id
_entity_poly.type
_entity_poly.pdbx_seq_one_letter_code
_entity_poly.pdbx_strand_id
1 'polypeptide(L)'
;AHAQNLPFIENMEKRIQSASVLLDTGLGHCFIDGLNNSDASVLYNCLRAYAATDNSKNAEEIFRTTIVAPLIHKIVGHETSADAAGTSGDELENDYKQIKHFIAKDCKMLLEISLTDKLGLHVFNFLANSILQEVLSAIQRVKPGAYSPERPAEFLKNYKASLDFLA
;
A
#
# COMPACT_ATOMS: atom_id res chain seq x y z
N ALA A 1 21.04 -36.37 3.46
CA ALA A 1 21.68 -35.14 2.94
C ALA A 1 22.32 -35.31 1.54
N HIS A 2 21.76 -36.13 0.63
CA HIS A 2 22.39 -36.42 -0.68
C HIS A 2 21.57 -36.02 -1.93
N ALA A 3 20.42 -35.35 -1.75
CA ALA A 3 19.52 -35.02 -2.87
C ALA A 3 19.81 -33.66 -3.55
N GLN A 4 20.65 -32.78 -2.96
CA GLN A 4 20.78 -31.38 -3.40
C GLN A 4 21.63 -31.14 -4.65
N ASN A 5 22.12 -32.17 -5.35
CA ASN A 5 22.97 -32.01 -6.56
C ASN A 5 22.68 -33.07 -7.65
N LEU A 6 21.45 -33.58 -7.71
CA LEU A 6 21.05 -34.47 -8.80
C LEU A 6 20.57 -33.61 -9.99
N PRO A 7 21.08 -33.82 -11.22
CA PRO A 7 20.70 -33.01 -12.39
C PRO A 7 19.19 -32.97 -12.65
N PHE A 8 18.47 -34.03 -12.29
CA PHE A 8 17.00 -34.07 -12.38
C PHE A 8 16.33 -33.12 -11.38
N ILE A 9 16.83 -33.05 -10.15
CA ILE A 9 16.30 -32.16 -9.11
C ILE A 9 16.55 -30.70 -9.49
N GLU A 10 17.75 -30.38 -10.01
CA GLU A 10 18.07 -29.03 -10.50
C GLU A 10 17.17 -28.60 -11.67
N ASN A 11 16.88 -29.51 -12.62
CA ASN A 11 15.99 -29.23 -13.73
C ASN A 11 14.54 -29.01 -13.23
N MET A 12 14.08 -29.84 -12.30
CA MET A 12 12.75 -29.70 -11.70
C MET A 12 12.62 -28.41 -10.90
N GLU A 13 13.64 -28.03 -10.14
CA GLU A 13 13.71 -26.75 -9.43
C GLU A 13 13.60 -25.56 -10.39
N LYS A 14 14.38 -25.55 -11.48
CA LYS A 14 14.30 -24.49 -12.51
C LYS A 14 12.89 -24.37 -13.10
N ARG A 15 12.23 -25.49 -13.39
CA ARG A 15 10.85 -25.49 -13.93
C ARG A 15 9.84 -24.97 -12.92
N ILE A 16 9.99 -25.33 -11.64
CA ILE A 16 9.13 -24.83 -10.56
C ILE A 16 9.33 -23.32 -10.41
N GLN A 17 10.57 -22.84 -10.36
CA GLN A 17 10.88 -21.40 -10.30
C GLN A 17 10.27 -20.63 -11.47
N SER A 18 10.42 -21.13 -12.70
CA SER A 18 9.80 -20.52 -13.88
C SER A 18 8.28 -20.48 -13.79
N ALA A 19 7.65 -21.55 -13.30
CA ALA A 19 6.20 -21.59 -13.11
C ALA A 19 5.74 -20.60 -12.02
N SER A 20 6.49 -20.47 -10.92
CA SER A 20 6.20 -19.49 -9.86
C SER A 20 6.27 -18.06 -10.39
N VAL A 21 7.32 -17.70 -11.16
CA VAL A 21 7.44 -16.37 -11.76
C VAL A 21 6.29 -16.08 -12.72
N LEU A 22 5.88 -17.05 -13.53
CA LEU A 22 4.76 -16.90 -14.45
C LEU A 22 3.44 -16.69 -13.69
N LEU A 23 3.23 -17.47 -12.62
CA LEU A 23 2.07 -17.33 -11.75
C LEU A 23 2.04 -15.97 -11.07
N ASP A 24 3.14 -15.53 -10.45
CA ASP A 24 3.22 -14.25 -9.76
C ASP A 24 2.98 -13.06 -10.72
N THR A 25 3.52 -13.14 -11.94
CA THR A 25 3.31 -12.12 -12.97
C THR A 25 1.85 -12.08 -13.41
N GLY A 26 1.26 -13.24 -13.74
CA GLY A 26 -0.13 -13.32 -14.17
C GLY A 26 -1.11 -12.89 -13.06
N LEU A 27 -0.82 -13.27 -11.83
CA LEU A 27 -1.60 -12.89 -10.65
C LEU A 27 -1.50 -11.38 -10.39
N GLY A 28 -0.32 -10.78 -10.54
CA GLY A 28 -0.12 -9.34 -10.43
C GLY A 28 -0.93 -8.55 -11.47
N HIS A 29 -0.91 -8.96 -12.74
CA HIS A 29 -1.73 -8.33 -13.77
C HIS A 29 -3.22 -8.42 -13.46
N CYS A 30 -3.70 -9.63 -13.12
CA CYS A 30 -5.10 -9.87 -12.78
C CYS A 30 -5.53 -9.02 -11.57
N PHE A 31 -4.67 -8.89 -10.57
CA PHE A 31 -4.94 -8.08 -9.39
C PHE A 31 -5.03 -6.58 -9.71
N ILE A 32 -4.10 -6.06 -10.52
CA ILE A 32 -4.14 -4.67 -10.99
C ILE A 32 -5.41 -4.40 -11.81
N ASP A 33 -5.78 -5.31 -12.70
CA ASP A 33 -7.01 -5.18 -13.49
C ASP A 33 -8.25 -5.21 -12.59
N GLY A 34 -8.28 -6.07 -11.58
CA GLY A 34 -9.33 -6.11 -10.58
C GLY A 34 -9.44 -4.81 -9.77
N LEU A 35 -8.31 -4.20 -9.42
CA LEU A 35 -8.25 -2.93 -8.69
C LEU A 35 -8.80 -1.78 -9.56
N ASN A 36 -8.34 -1.68 -10.81
CA ASN A 36 -8.75 -0.61 -11.73
C ASN A 36 -10.23 -0.67 -12.10
N ASN A 37 -10.79 -1.88 -12.22
CA ASN A 37 -12.20 -2.08 -12.58
C ASN A 37 -13.13 -2.23 -11.37
N SER A 38 -12.59 -2.22 -10.14
CA SER A 38 -13.36 -2.48 -8.91
C SER A 38 -14.15 -3.80 -8.98
N ASP A 39 -13.53 -4.87 -9.48
CA ASP A 39 -14.17 -6.18 -9.63
C ASP A 39 -13.95 -7.07 -8.39
N ALA A 40 -15.02 -7.32 -7.64
CA ALA A 40 -14.96 -8.05 -6.37
C ALA A 40 -14.53 -9.50 -6.55
N SER A 41 -15.00 -10.12 -7.63
CA SER A 41 -14.75 -11.53 -7.92
C SER A 41 -13.29 -11.73 -8.28
N VAL A 42 -12.76 -10.85 -9.14
CA VAL A 42 -11.35 -10.89 -9.54
C VAL A 42 -10.43 -10.63 -8.34
N LEU A 43 -10.69 -9.57 -7.57
CA LEU A 43 -9.91 -9.25 -6.37
C LEU A 43 -9.91 -10.40 -5.37
N TYR A 44 -11.09 -10.96 -5.09
CA TYR A 44 -11.23 -12.08 -4.17
C TYR A 44 -10.42 -13.31 -4.62
N ASN A 45 -10.53 -13.70 -5.89
CA ASN A 45 -9.78 -14.82 -6.42
C ASN A 45 -8.27 -14.57 -6.38
N CYS A 46 -7.84 -13.34 -6.66
CA CYS A 46 -6.44 -12.97 -6.58
C CYS A 46 -5.90 -13.06 -5.15
N LEU A 47 -6.61 -12.49 -4.18
CA LEU A 47 -6.20 -12.54 -2.76
C LEU A 47 -6.15 -13.97 -2.23
N ARG A 48 -7.10 -14.83 -2.63
CA ARG A 48 -7.07 -16.24 -2.27
C ARG A 48 -5.85 -16.95 -2.87
N ALA A 49 -5.49 -16.65 -4.10
CA ALA A 49 -4.29 -17.21 -4.74
C ALA A 49 -3.01 -16.73 -4.02
N TYR A 50 -2.90 -15.44 -3.71
CA TYR A 50 -1.77 -14.88 -2.94
C TYR A 50 -1.65 -15.52 -1.54
N ALA A 51 -2.77 -15.73 -0.85
CA ALA A 51 -2.78 -16.40 0.45
C ALA A 51 -2.34 -17.87 0.32
N ALA A 52 -2.77 -18.56 -0.75
CA ALA A 52 -2.41 -19.96 -0.98
C ALA A 52 -0.93 -20.16 -1.34
N THR A 53 -0.28 -19.15 -1.94
CA THR A 53 1.15 -19.17 -2.29
C THR A 53 2.05 -18.53 -1.23
N ASP A 54 1.51 -18.14 -0.07
CA ASP A 54 2.21 -17.40 1.00
C ASP A 54 2.88 -16.10 0.48
N ASN A 55 2.28 -15.50 -0.54
CA ASN A 55 2.81 -14.31 -1.21
C ASN A 55 1.97 -13.06 -0.92
N SER A 56 1.50 -12.93 0.33
CA SER A 56 0.63 -11.82 0.75
C SER A 56 1.29 -10.45 0.62
N LYS A 57 2.58 -10.39 0.95
CA LYS A 57 3.40 -9.17 0.85
C LYS A 57 3.44 -8.60 -0.56
N ASN A 58 3.48 -9.45 -1.58
CA ASN A 58 3.51 -8.98 -2.96
C ASN A 58 2.18 -8.33 -3.37
N ALA A 59 1.04 -8.85 -2.90
CA ALA A 59 -0.25 -8.19 -3.12
C ALA A 59 -0.30 -6.81 -2.48
N GLU A 60 0.17 -6.68 -1.23
CA GLU A 60 0.25 -5.41 -0.51
C GLU A 60 1.19 -4.41 -1.21
N GLU A 61 2.32 -4.89 -1.72
CA GLU A 61 3.29 -4.09 -2.48
C GLU A 61 2.71 -3.59 -3.81
N ILE A 62 2.04 -4.47 -4.57
CA ILE A 62 1.39 -4.10 -5.84
C ILE A 62 0.30 -3.05 -5.59
N PHE A 63 -0.53 -3.26 -4.57
CA PHE A 63 -1.56 -2.29 -4.20
C PHE A 63 -0.92 -0.94 -3.80
N ARG A 64 0.15 -0.97 -2.99
CA ARG A 64 0.87 0.23 -2.56
C ARG A 64 1.42 1.01 -3.74
N THR A 65 2.16 0.35 -4.62
CA THR A 65 2.88 1.00 -5.71
C THR A 65 1.96 1.44 -6.85
N THR A 66 0.89 0.69 -7.13
CA THR A 66 0.02 0.94 -8.30
C THR A 66 -1.11 1.91 -8.00
N ILE A 67 -1.74 1.80 -6.82
CA ILE A 67 -2.93 2.60 -6.48
C ILE A 67 -2.61 3.68 -5.46
N VAL A 68 -1.99 3.30 -4.35
CA VAL A 68 -1.78 4.22 -3.22
C VAL A 68 -0.72 5.28 -3.55
N ALA A 69 0.47 4.90 -4.00
CA ALA A 69 1.60 5.80 -4.20
C ALA A 69 1.30 6.95 -5.16
N PRO A 70 0.71 6.73 -6.35
CA PRO A 70 0.37 7.84 -7.25
C PRO A 70 -0.60 8.85 -6.63
N LEU A 71 -1.56 8.38 -5.83
CA LEU A 71 -2.58 9.22 -5.23
C LEU A 71 -2.07 9.97 -3.99
N ILE A 72 -1.30 9.30 -3.13
CA ILE A 72 -0.63 9.94 -1.99
C ILE A 72 0.38 10.98 -2.48
N HIS A 73 1.18 10.66 -3.50
CA HIS A 73 2.11 11.64 -4.09
C HIS A 73 1.38 12.83 -4.70
N LYS A 74 0.20 12.63 -5.29
CA LYS A 74 -0.61 13.74 -5.80
C LYS A 74 -1.15 14.62 -4.68
N ILE A 75 -1.59 14.05 -3.56
CA ILE A 75 -2.12 14.79 -2.41
C ILE A 75 -0.98 15.57 -1.74
N VAL A 76 0.05 14.86 -1.27
CA VAL A 76 1.16 15.44 -0.50
C VAL A 76 2.09 16.31 -1.36
N GLY A 77 2.19 16.01 -2.67
CA GLY A 77 3.07 16.73 -3.60
C GLY A 77 2.46 17.98 -4.24
N HIS A 78 1.16 18.26 -4.07
CA HIS A 78 0.51 19.44 -4.68
C HIS A 78 1.02 20.78 -4.11
N GLU A 79 1.77 20.75 -3.01
CA GLU A 79 2.19 21.95 -2.29
C GLU A 79 3.57 22.49 -2.72
N THR A 80 4.29 21.80 -3.60
CA THR A 80 5.59 22.29 -4.11
C THR A 80 5.49 23.40 -5.17
N SER A 81 4.29 23.94 -5.43
CA SER A 81 4.11 25.14 -6.26
C SER A 81 4.58 26.37 -5.48
N ALA A 82 5.72 26.91 -5.89
CA ALA A 82 6.58 27.88 -5.22
C ALA A 82 6.02 29.31 -4.95
N ASP A 83 4.71 29.49 -4.72
CA ASP A 83 4.10 30.83 -4.60
C ASP A 83 3.51 31.16 -3.20
N ALA A 84 3.68 30.31 -2.18
CA ALA A 84 3.16 30.58 -0.84
C ALA A 84 4.28 30.74 0.21
N ALA A 85 5.17 31.70 -0.02
CA ALA A 85 5.97 32.28 1.06
C ALA A 85 5.03 33.01 2.04
N GLY A 86 4.48 32.29 3.04
CA GLY A 86 3.92 32.95 4.22
C GLY A 86 2.72 32.35 4.97
N THR A 87 2.20 31.15 4.64
CA THR A 87 1.07 30.56 5.41
C THR A 87 1.32 29.10 5.81
N SER A 88 2.42 28.88 6.52
CA SER A 88 2.88 27.57 7.02
C SER A 88 2.10 27.07 8.24
N GLY A 89 0.90 26.51 8.02
CA GLY A 89 0.13 25.94 9.13
C GLY A 89 -0.86 24.83 8.80
N ASP A 90 -1.61 24.86 7.71
CA ASP A 90 -2.81 24.00 7.51
C ASP A 90 -2.64 22.83 6.51
N GLU A 91 -1.42 22.59 6.07
CA GLU A 91 -1.14 21.68 4.96
C GLU A 91 -1.36 20.20 5.30
N LEU A 92 -0.80 19.71 6.43
CA LEU A 92 -0.84 18.28 6.75
C LEU A 92 -2.24 17.78 7.16
N GLU A 93 -3.01 18.60 7.86
CA GLU A 93 -4.39 18.24 8.23
C GLU A 93 -5.28 18.11 6.99
N ASN A 94 -5.10 19.00 6.01
CA ASN A 94 -5.80 18.93 4.74
C ASN A 94 -5.38 17.70 3.92
N ASP A 95 -4.08 17.37 3.89
CA ASP A 95 -3.61 16.12 3.30
C ASP A 95 -4.30 14.91 3.93
N TYR A 96 -4.36 14.84 5.26
CA TYR A 96 -5.04 13.75 5.96
C TYR A 96 -6.53 13.67 5.64
N LYS A 97 -7.23 14.80 5.50
CA LYS A 97 -8.64 14.80 5.08
C LYS A 97 -8.82 14.24 3.67
N GLN A 98 -7.96 14.62 2.73
CA GLN A 98 -7.98 14.07 1.37
C GLN A 98 -7.65 12.58 1.34
N ILE A 99 -6.67 12.15 2.14
CA ILE A 99 -6.29 10.74 2.28
C ILE A 99 -7.45 9.93 2.88
N LYS A 100 -8.10 10.41 3.95
CA LYS A 100 -9.31 9.78 4.53
C LYS A 100 -10.41 9.61 3.47
N HIS A 101 -10.65 10.65 2.67
CA HIS A 101 -11.65 10.59 1.60
C HIS A 101 -11.29 9.52 0.54
N PHE A 102 -10.04 9.49 0.11
CA PHE A 102 -9.52 8.49 -0.82
C PHE A 102 -9.69 7.06 -0.26
N ILE A 103 -9.30 6.82 1.00
CA ILE A 103 -9.44 5.49 1.64
C ILE A 103 -10.91 5.05 1.65
N ALA A 104 -11.81 5.94 2.07
CA ALA A 104 -13.24 5.65 2.20
C ALA A 104 -13.94 5.41 0.86
N LYS A 105 -13.40 5.96 -0.23
CA LYS A 105 -14.00 5.86 -1.57
C LYS A 105 -13.37 4.73 -2.38
N ASP A 106 -12.05 4.78 -2.56
CA ASP A 106 -11.33 4.00 -3.56
C ASP A 106 -10.69 2.72 -2.96
N CYS A 107 -10.38 2.70 -1.66
CA CYS A 107 -9.82 1.51 -1.00
C CYS A 107 -10.87 0.64 -0.31
N LYS A 108 -12.08 1.17 -0.07
CA LYS A 108 -13.13 0.54 0.75
C LYS A 108 -13.37 -0.92 0.39
N MET A 109 -13.54 -1.20 -0.88
CA MET A 109 -13.85 -2.53 -1.39
C MET A 109 -12.76 -3.56 -1.07
N LEU A 110 -11.49 -3.21 -1.33
CA LEU A 110 -10.36 -4.10 -1.04
C LEU A 110 -10.24 -4.35 0.47
N LEU A 111 -10.40 -3.29 1.27
CA LEU A 111 -10.34 -3.38 2.73
C LEU A 111 -11.47 -4.28 3.27
N GLU A 112 -12.70 -4.11 2.80
CA GLU A 112 -13.85 -4.95 3.19
C GLU A 112 -13.63 -6.44 2.83
N ILE A 113 -13.10 -6.73 1.64
CA ILE A 113 -12.78 -8.10 1.24
C ILE A 113 -11.71 -8.70 2.18
N SER A 114 -10.64 -7.95 2.47
CA SER A 114 -9.54 -8.43 3.32
C SER A 114 -9.95 -8.64 4.78
N LEU A 115 -10.93 -7.88 5.28
CA LEU A 115 -11.44 -7.97 6.65
C LEU A 115 -12.53 -9.04 6.83
N THR A 116 -12.95 -9.71 5.75
CA THR A 116 -14.02 -10.70 5.85
C THR A 116 -13.53 -12.00 6.50
N ASP A 117 -13.92 -12.21 7.77
CA ASP A 117 -13.51 -13.34 8.62
C ASP A 117 -13.72 -14.74 8.01
N LYS A 118 -14.68 -14.87 7.09
CA LYS A 118 -15.09 -16.16 6.53
C LYS A 118 -14.06 -16.78 5.58
N LEU A 119 -13.03 -16.04 5.18
CA LEU A 119 -12.28 -16.32 3.96
C LEU A 119 -10.78 -16.55 4.18
N GLY A 120 -10.29 -16.48 5.42
CA GLY A 120 -8.87 -16.71 5.74
C GLY A 120 -7.94 -15.63 5.17
N LEU A 121 -8.47 -14.46 4.81
CA LEU A 121 -7.71 -13.34 4.23
C LEU A 121 -7.08 -12.43 5.30
N HIS A 122 -7.06 -12.84 6.57
CA HIS A 122 -6.41 -12.12 7.68
C HIS A 122 -4.88 -11.99 7.53
N VAL A 123 -4.30 -12.76 6.60
CA VAL A 123 -2.87 -12.66 6.27
C VAL A 123 -2.50 -11.33 5.59
N PHE A 124 -3.49 -10.55 5.14
CA PHE A 124 -3.28 -9.22 4.56
C PHE A 124 -3.56 -8.10 5.56
N ASN A 125 -2.72 -7.07 5.52
CA ASN A 125 -2.91 -5.80 6.20
C ASN A 125 -2.62 -4.62 5.25
N PHE A 126 -3.49 -4.46 4.25
CA PHE A 126 -3.39 -3.37 3.26
C PHE A 126 -3.40 -1.97 3.90
N LEU A 127 -4.10 -1.79 5.02
CA LEU A 127 -4.12 -0.51 5.71
C LEU A 127 -2.72 -0.15 6.23
N ALA A 128 -2.06 -1.05 6.95
CA ALA A 128 -0.74 -0.77 7.53
C ALA A 128 0.38 -0.85 6.48
N ASN A 129 0.45 -1.96 5.74
CA ASN A 129 1.59 -2.31 4.89
C ASN A 129 1.54 -1.64 3.50
N SER A 130 0.40 -1.07 3.12
CA SER A 130 0.27 -0.32 1.87
C SER A 130 -0.03 1.15 2.14
N ILE A 131 -1.18 1.45 2.75
CA ILE A 131 -1.69 2.83 2.85
C ILE A 131 -0.84 3.67 3.82
N LEU A 132 -0.79 3.28 5.10
CA LEU A 132 -0.09 4.05 6.13
C LEU A 132 1.42 4.12 5.87
N GLN A 133 2.00 3.02 5.37
CA GLN A 133 3.41 2.99 4.97
C GLN A 133 3.72 4.03 3.88
N GLU A 134 2.88 4.15 2.85
CA GLU A 134 3.10 5.12 1.77
C GLU A 134 2.86 6.55 2.24
N VAL A 135 1.82 6.79 3.05
CA VAL A 135 1.53 8.10 3.66
C VAL A 135 2.72 8.59 4.47
N LEU A 136 3.27 7.75 5.34
CA LEU A 136 4.44 8.09 6.14
C LEU A 136 5.65 8.40 5.26
N SER A 137 5.92 7.55 4.27
CA SER A 137 7.04 7.70 3.33
C SER A 137 6.95 9.01 2.54
N ALA A 138 5.76 9.35 2.05
CA ALA A 138 5.53 10.59 1.30
C ALA A 138 5.71 11.83 2.18
N ILE A 139 5.17 11.83 3.41
CA ILE A 139 5.32 12.95 4.34
C ILE A 139 6.80 13.14 4.71
N GLN A 140 7.52 12.06 5.03
CA GLN A 140 8.94 12.15 5.36
C GLN A 140 9.79 12.69 4.20
N ARG A 141 9.43 12.36 2.96
CA ARG A 141 10.13 12.81 1.76
C ARG A 141 9.83 14.27 1.42
N VAL A 142 8.57 14.67 1.45
CA VAL A 142 8.13 16.00 1.00
C VAL A 142 8.21 17.04 2.12
N LYS A 143 7.97 16.62 3.37
CA LYS A 143 7.89 17.49 4.56
C LYS A 143 8.79 16.95 5.68
N PRO A 144 10.13 16.86 5.49
CA PRO A 144 11.04 16.28 6.49
C PRO A 144 11.02 17.03 7.83
N GLY A 145 10.59 18.30 7.85
CA GLY A 145 10.42 19.11 9.07
C GLY A 145 9.05 19.01 9.75
N ALA A 146 8.09 18.26 9.21
CA ALA A 146 6.72 18.20 9.74
C ALA A 146 6.65 17.78 11.21
N TYR A 147 7.60 16.95 11.64
CA TYR A 147 7.72 16.47 13.02
C TYR A 147 8.99 16.96 13.70
N SER A 148 9.59 18.06 13.22
CA SER A 148 10.80 18.60 13.84
C SER A 148 10.49 19.21 15.21
N PRO A 149 11.23 18.83 16.28
CA PRO A 149 11.06 19.41 17.61
C PRO A 149 11.50 20.88 17.68
N GLU A 150 12.23 21.38 16.69
CA GLU A 150 12.72 22.77 16.62
C GLU A 150 11.57 23.79 16.41
N ARG A 151 10.38 23.34 16.00
CA ARG A 151 9.17 24.16 15.84
C ARG A 151 8.04 23.60 16.71
N PRO A 152 8.06 23.79 18.05
CA PRO A 152 7.16 23.10 18.98
C PRO A 152 5.66 23.29 18.70
N ALA A 153 5.25 24.49 18.25
CA ALA A 153 3.86 24.77 17.93
C ALA A 153 3.35 23.98 16.71
N GLU A 154 4.18 23.87 15.67
CA GLU A 154 3.85 23.10 14.46
C GLU A 154 3.96 21.61 14.71
N PHE A 155 4.96 21.17 15.46
CA PHE A 155 5.05 19.78 15.92
C PHE A 155 3.77 19.37 16.65
N LEU A 156 3.32 20.16 17.63
CA LEU A 156 2.11 19.85 18.40
C LEU A 156 0.86 19.83 17.50
N LYS A 157 0.77 20.77 16.55
CA LYS A 157 -0.33 20.81 15.59
C LYS A 157 -0.36 19.56 14.71
N ASN A 158 0.76 19.23 14.07
CA ASN A 158 0.89 18.08 13.18
C ASN A 158 0.70 16.77 13.92
N TYR A 159 1.21 16.67 15.16
CA TYR A 159 0.98 15.52 16.03
C TYR A 159 -0.51 15.31 16.32
N LYS A 160 -1.25 16.38 16.67
CA LYS A 160 -2.70 16.29 16.87
C LYS A 160 -3.44 15.89 15.60
N ALA A 161 -3.05 16.44 14.44
CA ALA A 161 -3.63 16.07 13.16
C ALA A 161 -3.36 14.59 12.81
N SER A 162 -2.16 14.08 13.09
CA SER A 162 -1.83 12.65 12.91
C SER A 162 -2.62 11.76 13.87
N LEU A 163 -2.86 12.19 15.11
CA LEU A 163 -3.72 11.45 16.04
C LEU A 163 -5.17 11.41 15.57
N ASP A 164 -5.73 12.54 15.12
CA ASP A 164 -7.06 12.56 14.51
C ASP A 164 -7.10 11.68 13.27
N PHE A 165 -6.04 11.69 12.46
CA PHE A 165 -5.97 10.88 11.25
C PHE A 165 -6.13 9.36 11.53
N LEU A 166 -5.54 8.90 12.64
CA LEU A 166 -5.54 7.49 13.05
C LEU A 166 -6.77 7.08 13.88
N ALA A 167 -7.56 8.04 14.37
CA ALA A 167 -8.78 7.81 15.14
C ALA A 167 -9.97 7.43 14.25
#